data_AF-A0A8D8CNH8-F1
#
_entry.id   AF-A0A8D8CNH8-F1
#
_cell.length_a   1.000
_cell.length_b   1.000
_cell.length_c   1.000
_cell.angle_alpha   90.00
_cell.angle_beta   90.00
_cell.angle_gamma   90.00
#
_symmetry.space_group_name_H-M   'P 1'
#
loop_
_entity.id
_entity.type
_entity.pdbx_description
1 polymer ?
#
loop_
_entity_poly.entity_id
_entity_poly.type
_entity_poly.pdbx_seq_one_letter_code
_entity_poly.pdbx_strand_id
1 'polypeptide(L)'
;DVPAFDNQSSSLIKMNNCTVLYLREVNKFLALVCIIREENFSRQGVIDYNFLCFREAISQVFELRLKNQKMEAIDQDAEDGSSVILNDSVQDLESNQQLTSA
;
A
#
# COMPACT_ATOMS: atom_id res chain seq x y z
N ASP A 1 9.83 18.33 9.98
CA ASP A 1 9.58 18.36 8.54
C ASP A 1 8.44 17.44 8.18
N VAL A 2 7.50 17.91 7.36
CA VAL A 2 6.36 17.10 6.87
C VAL A 2 6.86 16.28 5.67
N PRO A 3 6.61 14.96 5.61
CA PRO A 3 7.05 14.15 4.49
C PRO A 3 6.37 14.60 3.19
N ALA A 4 7.15 14.69 2.10
CA ALA A 4 6.63 15.06 0.78
C ALA A 4 5.82 13.92 0.12
N PHE A 5 5.92 12.71 0.66
CA PHE A 5 5.22 11.51 0.19
C PHE A 5 4.62 10.78 1.40
N ASP A 6 3.31 10.56 1.35
CA ASP A 6 2.48 10.05 2.43
C ASP A 6 1.35 9.17 1.89
N ASN A 7 0.51 8.64 2.79
CA ASN A 7 -0.56 7.70 2.45
C ASN A 7 -1.73 8.31 1.64
N GLN A 8 -1.74 9.64 1.46
CA GLN A 8 -2.72 10.39 0.67
C GLN A 8 -2.12 10.91 -0.64
N SER A 9 -0.82 10.68 -0.86
CA SER A 9 -0.11 11.18 -2.02
C SER A 9 -0.69 10.62 -3.31
N SER A 10 -1.10 11.54 -4.19
CA SER A 10 -1.72 11.24 -5.47
C SER A 10 -1.45 12.35 -6.47
N SER A 11 -1.52 12.03 -7.77
CA SER A 11 -1.44 13.03 -8.84
C SER A 11 -2.27 12.60 -10.04
N LEU A 12 -2.88 13.56 -10.71
CA LEU A 12 -3.64 13.36 -11.93
C LEU A 12 -3.19 14.37 -12.98
N ILE A 13 -2.55 13.90 -14.03
CA ILE A 13 -2.04 14.76 -15.10
C ILE A 13 -2.74 14.38 -16.40
N LYS A 14 -3.48 15.33 -16.98
CA LYS A 14 -4.13 15.17 -18.28
C LYS A 14 -3.31 15.85 -19.36
N MET A 15 -2.98 15.10 -20.40
CA MET A 15 -2.26 15.59 -21.58
C MET A 15 -3.25 15.96 -22.69
N ASN A 16 -2.84 16.81 -23.63
CA ASN A 16 -3.67 17.26 -24.76
C ASN A 16 -3.83 16.22 -25.89
N ASN A 17 -3.50 14.96 -25.64
CA ASN A 17 -3.55 13.84 -26.58
C ASN A 17 -4.40 12.67 -26.02
N CYS A 18 -5.40 12.97 -25.19
CA CYS A 18 -6.29 12.01 -24.55
C CYS A 18 -5.58 10.97 -23.66
N THR A 19 -4.40 11.32 -23.12
CA THR A 19 -3.66 10.50 -22.15
C THR A 19 -3.78 11.10 -20.75
N VAL A 20 -3.99 10.23 -19.77
CA VAL A 20 -4.09 10.56 -18.35
C VAL A 20 -3.01 9.77 -17.60
N LEU A 21 -2.16 10.47 -16.86
CA LEU A 21 -1.25 9.87 -15.89
C LEU A 21 -1.91 9.92 -14.51
N TYR A 22 -2.13 8.75 -13.91
CA TYR A 22 -2.76 8.60 -12.61
C TYR A 22 -1.77 7.99 -11.62
N LEU A 23 -1.39 8.74 -10.59
CA LEU A 23 -0.46 8.34 -9.55
C LEU A 23 -1.18 8.18 -8.22
N ARG A 24 -0.89 7.07 -7.52
CA ARG A 24 -1.33 6.84 -6.13
C ARG A 24 -0.22 6.20 -5.32
N GLU A 25 -0.05 6.63 -4.08
CA GLU A 25 0.78 5.93 -3.10
C GLU A 25 0.21 4.55 -2.78
N VAL A 26 1.08 3.54 -2.80
CA VAL A 26 0.75 2.15 -2.42
C VAL A 26 1.20 1.88 -0.99
N ASN A 27 2.45 2.23 -0.69
CA ASN A 27 3.03 2.24 0.65
C ASN A 27 4.14 3.30 0.73
N LYS A 28 4.76 3.47 1.91
CA LYS A 28 5.83 4.46 2.18
C LYS A 28 6.98 4.50 1.15
N PHE A 29 7.17 3.45 0.35
CA PHE A 29 8.27 3.32 -0.61
C PHE A 29 7.82 3.13 -2.07
N LEU A 30 6.54 2.86 -2.31
CA LEU A 30 6.02 2.50 -3.63
C LEU A 30 4.85 3.39 -4.04
N ALA A 31 4.88 3.83 -5.29
CA ALA A 31 3.76 4.49 -5.96
C ALA A 31 3.35 3.70 -7.20
N LEU A 32 2.04 3.60 -7.44
CA LEU A 32 1.48 3.13 -8.69
C LEU A 32 1.34 4.31 -9.65
N VAL A 33 1.84 4.17 -10.88
CA VAL A 33 1.64 5.14 -11.96
C VAL A 33 0.96 4.43 -13.12
N CYS A 34 -0.26 4.87 -13.46
CA CYS A 34 -1.03 4.33 -14.57
C CYS A 34 -1.05 5.31 -15.74
N ILE A 35 -0.92 4.78 -16.96
CA ILE A 35 -1.17 5.51 -18.22
C ILE A 35 -2.52 5.04 -18.74
N ILE A 36 -3.50 5.94 -18.77
CA ILE A 36 -4.90 5.63 -19.06
C ILE A 36 -5.37 6.52 -20.20
N ARG A 37 -6.18 6.00 -21.12
CA ARG A 37 -6.88 6.86 -22.09
C ARG A 37 -7.98 7.66 -21.39
N GLU A 38 -8.14 8.91 -21.77
CA GLU A 38 -9.10 9.83 -21.13
C GLU A 38 -10.55 9.29 -21.16
N GLU A 39 -10.94 8.64 -22.25
CA GLU A 39 -12.26 8.00 -22.40
C GLU A 39 -12.54 6.93 -21.34
N ASN A 40 -11.52 6.17 -20.93
CA ASN A 40 -11.62 5.17 -19.87
C ASN A 40 -11.58 5.79 -18.47
N PHE A 41 -10.98 6.97 -18.33
CA PHE A 41 -10.93 7.70 -17.07
C PHE A 41 -12.26 8.37 -16.69
N SER A 42 -13.23 8.41 -17.61
CA SER A 42 -14.61 8.85 -17.33
C SER A 42 -15.29 8.10 -16.17
N ARG A 43 -14.82 6.87 -15.88
CA ARG A 43 -15.27 6.03 -14.77
C ARG A 43 -14.31 6.05 -13.58
N GLN A 44 -13.77 7.21 -13.24
CA GLN A 44 -12.77 7.39 -12.19
C GLN A 44 -13.12 6.66 -10.88
N GLY A 45 -14.36 6.74 -10.40
CA GLY A 45 -14.75 6.08 -9.14
C GLY A 45 -14.55 4.56 -9.12
N VAL A 46 -14.70 3.89 -10.27
CA VAL A 46 -14.44 2.44 -10.39
C VAL A 46 -12.93 2.18 -10.38
N ILE A 47 -12.14 3.05 -11.00
CA ILE A 47 -10.68 2.96 -10.99
C ILE A 47 -10.15 3.15 -9.57
N ASP A 48 -10.68 4.15 -8.84
CA ASP A 48 -10.32 4.41 -7.44
C ASP A 48 -10.70 3.24 -6.53
N TYR A 49 -11.90 2.65 -6.70
CA TYR A 49 -12.30 1.46 -5.96
C TYR A 49 -11.37 0.27 -6.24
N ASN A 50 -11.09 0.00 -7.53
CA ASN A 50 -10.17 -1.08 -7.91
C ASN A 50 -8.76 -0.84 -7.35
N PHE A 51 -8.32 0.41 -7.29
CA PHE A 51 -7.05 0.78 -6.67
C PHE A 51 -7.03 0.44 -5.18
N LEU A 52 -8.12 0.66 -4.43
CA LEU A 52 -8.20 0.27 -3.02
C LEU A 52 -8.06 -1.26 -2.86
N CYS A 53 -8.79 -2.04 -3.66
CA CYS A 53 -8.64 -3.50 -3.65
C CYS A 53 -7.20 -3.95 -3.99
N PHE A 54 -6.58 -3.28 -4.97
CA PHE A 54 -5.20 -3.54 -5.35
C PHE A 54 -4.21 -3.21 -4.22
N ARG A 55 -4.35 -2.05 -3.59
CA ARG A 55 -3.51 -1.63 -2.46
C ARG A 55 -3.56 -2.65 -1.33
N GLU A 56 -4.77 -3.09 -0.98
CA GLU A 56 -5.00 -4.08 0.06
C GLU A 56 -4.36 -5.44 -0.28
N ALA A 57 -4.55 -5.92 -1.51
CA ALA A 57 -3.93 -7.17 -1.96
C ALA A 57 -2.39 -7.11 -1.93
N ILE A 58 -1.79 -5.98 -2.32
CA ILE A 58 -0.34 -5.79 -2.27
C ILE A 58 0.18 -5.79 -0.82
N SER A 59 -0.52 -5.14 0.11
CA SER A 59 -0.18 -5.18 1.54
C SER A 59 -0.12 -6.63 2.05
N GLN A 60 -1.15 -7.43 1.75
CA GLN A 60 -1.20 -8.84 2.17
C GLN A 60 -0.05 -9.66 1.58
N VAL A 61 0.34 -9.42 0.32
CA VAL A 61 1.48 -10.12 -0.30
C VAL A 61 2.80 -9.81 0.43
N PHE A 62 3.00 -8.57 0.88
CA PHE A 62 4.19 -8.22 1.66
C PHE A 62 4.16 -8.82 3.06
N GLU A 63 3.01 -8.82 3.73
CA GLU A 63 2.86 -9.45 5.05
C GLU A 63 3.12 -10.96 5.03
N LEU A 64 2.64 -11.67 4.01
CA LEU A 64 2.87 -13.11 3.88
C LEU A 64 4.36 -13.44 3.77
N ARG A 65 5.13 -12.64 3.02
CA ARG A 65 6.59 -12.83 2.93
C ARG A 65 7.27 -12.63 4.27
N LEU A 66 6.85 -11.63 5.03
CA LEU A 66 7.40 -11.38 6.37
C LEU A 66 7.05 -12.51 7.35
N LYS A 67 5.82 -13.02 7.30
CA LYS A 67 5.38 -14.18 8.10
C LYS A 67 6.18 -15.43 7.77
N ASN A 68 6.42 -15.72 6.49
CA ASN A 68 7.21 -16.87 6.09
C ASN A 68 8.67 -16.76 6.56
N GLN A 69 9.29 -15.58 6.44
CA GLN A 69 10.65 -15.34 6.95
C GLN A 69 10.74 -15.50 8.48
N LYS A 70 9.70 -15.04 9.21
CA LYS A 70 9.62 -15.23 10.66
C LYS A 70 9.49 -16.70 11.05
N MET A 71 8.75 -17.49 10.27
CA MET A 71 8.53 -18.91 10.55
C MET A 71 9.79 -19.74 10.29
N GLU A 72 10.57 -19.40 9.25
CA GLU A 72 11.88 -20.02 8.97
C GLU A 72 12.92 -19.72 10.06
N ALA A 73 12.87 -18.54 10.69
CA ALA A 73 13.72 -18.20 11.83
C ALA A 73 13.33 -18.97 13.12
N ILE A 74 12.04 -19.21 13.35
CA ILE A 74 11.55 -19.92 14.55
C ILE A 74 11.93 -21.42 14.52
N ASP A 75 11.97 -22.05 13.34
CA ASP A 75 12.46 -23.44 13.20
C ASP A 75 13.97 -23.58 13.45
N GLN A 76 14.73 -22.47 13.48
CA GLN A 76 16.16 -22.45 13.82
C GLN A 76 16.42 -22.14 15.31
N ASP A 77 15.46 -21.53 16.01
CA ASP A 77 15.59 -21.14 17.43
C ASP A 77 15.07 -22.20 18.41
N ALA A 78 14.64 -23.37 17.94
CA ALA A 78 14.29 -24.50 18.82
C ALA A 78 15.52 -25.15 19.49
N GLU A 79 16.76 -24.73 19.15
CA GLU A 79 17.99 -25.17 19.83
C GLU A 79 18.75 -24.10 20.63
N ASP A 80 18.44 -22.79 20.53
CA ASP A 80 19.11 -21.82 21.42
C ASP A 80 18.23 -20.60 21.75
N GLY A 81 17.93 -20.46 23.05
CA GLY A 81 17.04 -19.44 23.57
C GLY A 81 17.70 -18.07 23.64
N SER A 82 17.49 -17.22 22.63
CA SER A 82 17.74 -15.79 22.75
C SER A 82 16.67 -14.97 22.04
N SER A 83 15.85 -14.25 22.82
CA SER A 83 14.80 -13.37 22.31
C SER A 83 15.39 -12.18 21.57
N VAL A 84 15.26 -12.13 20.25
CA VAL A 84 15.50 -10.90 19.49
C VAL A 84 14.22 -10.08 19.50
N ILE A 85 14.20 -9.04 20.34
CA ILE A 85 13.20 -7.98 20.30
C ILE A 85 13.46 -7.14 19.06
N LEU A 86 12.70 -7.36 17.99
CA LEU A 86 12.59 -6.40 16.89
C LEU A 86 11.32 -5.58 17.10
N ASN A 87 11.54 -4.37 17.63
CA ASN A 87 10.52 -3.36 17.83
C ASN A 87 9.89 -2.92 16.51
N ASP A 88 8.57 -3.05 16.48
CA ASP A 88 7.59 -2.03 16.11
C ASP A 88 7.69 -1.38 14.72
N SER A 89 6.84 -1.84 13.81
CA SER A 89 6.28 -1.04 12.71
C SER A 89 4.85 -1.47 12.36
N VAL A 90 4.13 -2.09 13.31
CA VAL A 90 2.74 -2.54 13.11
C VAL A 90 1.72 -1.48 13.56
N GLN A 91 2.17 -0.32 14.05
CA GLN A 91 1.27 0.73 14.54
C GLN A 91 0.52 1.54 13.45
N ASP A 92 0.80 1.37 12.16
CA ASP A 92 0.18 2.23 11.13
C ASP A 92 -1.04 1.62 10.41
N LEU A 93 -1.52 0.43 10.80
CA LEU A 93 -2.65 -0.23 10.12
C LEU A 93 -4.00 -0.20 10.88
N GLU A 94 -4.03 0.20 12.15
CA GLU A 94 -5.29 0.23 12.93
C GLU A 94 -6.04 1.57 12.89
N SER A 95 -5.50 2.63 12.27
CA SER A 95 -6.11 3.97 12.37
C SER A 95 -7.23 4.27 11.37
N ASN A 96 -7.64 3.35 10.49
CA ASN A 96 -8.60 3.66 9.42
C ASN A 96 -9.88 2.79 9.40
N GLN A 97 -10.31 2.27 10.55
CA GLN A 97 -11.61 1.59 10.68
C GLN A 97 -12.65 2.33 11.56
N GLN A 98 -12.43 3.61 11.87
CA GLN A 98 -13.43 4.44 12.54
C GLN A 98 -13.77 5.68 11.72
N LEU A 99 -14.56 5.52 10.66
CA LEU A 99 -15.44 6.56 10.09
C LEU A 99 -16.48 5.91 9.16
N THR A 100 -17.26 4.98 9.71
CA THR A 100 -18.57 4.57 9.13
C THR A 100 -19.60 4.43 10.25
N SER A 101 -19.91 5.54 10.92
CA SER A 101 -21.15 5.69 11.68
C SER A 101 -21.34 7.15 12.12
N ALA A 102 -21.96 7.95 11.25
CA ALA A 102 -22.87 9.05 11.55
C ALA A 102 -23.52 9.52 10.23
#